data_AF-M9NCX9-F1
#
_entry.id   AF-M9NCX9-F1
#
_cell.length_a   1.000
_cell.length_b   1.000
_cell.length_c   1.000
_cell.angle_alpha   90.00
_cell.angle_beta   90.00
_cell.angle_gamma   90.00
#
_symmetry.space_group_name_H-M   'P 1'
#
loop_
_entity.id
_entity.type
_entity.pdbx_description
1 polymer ?
#
loop_
_entity_poly.entity_id
_entity_poly.type
_entity_poly.pdbx_seq_one_letter_code
_entity_poly.pdbx_strand_id
1 'polypeptide(L)'
;MTCCCGKQKRSQDETYQRFKNEDASFYEYADAVPKYFNDQIGKLSEGISFTVTGNLSVNCERFSINLVYNNDSRDVALHINPRLPQNYIVRNTKVQDIWGNEEVSSALPFLLSRGEEFSIQVLVTEACYMISVNGQHFAAYTHRIPYRDVRILEVKGDVSNVEMKRTLVLKYPERLPQSEANNIELHIDDGINEIDASVEETVKIPHEWCIISAPNTQSDSSPKRNNSSNDLGLTLPYYGALPPNSLVDGRCLKIEGRVRLLPHSFYINLQQGQDIWPHPVIAFHLNPRFSKASSGAIGKAVVCRNAWLNGAWAQEERSEFDTNFRPGRSFCLAIVCTKTSFEVYVNRQFMTDFKYKVSPEVVDTVYIQGDVKLWNVTLEKNQMIKGKNMRVYQNPWFFSE
;
A
#
# COMPACT_ATOMS: atom_id res chain seq x y z
N MET A 1 -14.56 67.93 23.05
CA MET A 1 -15.48 68.96 22.51
C MET A 1 -16.30 68.29 21.41
N THR A 2 -17.62 68.31 21.51
CA THR A 2 -18.53 67.60 20.61
C THR A 2 -18.68 68.35 19.28
N CYS A 3 -18.77 67.63 18.16
CA CYS A 3 -19.61 68.10 17.05
C CYS A 3 -20.19 66.89 16.30
N CYS A 4 -21.50 66.75 16.37
CA CYS A 4 -22.25 65.83 15.53
C CYS A 4 -22.93 66.64 14.43
N CYS A 5 -22.93 66.14 13.20
CA CYS A 5 -24.04 66.37 12.29
C CYS A 5 -24.10 65.22 11.28
N GLY A 6 -25.30 64.83 10.87
CA GLY A 6 -25.47 63.74 9.91
C GLY A 6 -26.90 63.63 9.39
N LYS A 7 -27.11 62.62 8.53
CA LYS A 7 -28.38 62.32 7.82
C LYS A 7 -28.64 63.33 6.66
N GLN A 8 -29.33 62.99 5.56
CA GLN A 8 -30.30 61.90 5.39
C GLN A 8 -30.62 61.58 3.90
N LYS A 9 -30.79 60.28 3.55
CA LYS A 9 -31.69 59.71 2.48
C LYS A 9 -31.47 60.19 1.01
N ARG A 10 -31.89 59.52 -0.08
CA ARG A 10 -32.75 58.35 -0.46
C ARG A 10 -32.27 57.95 -1.89
N SER A 11 -32.54 56.81 -2.54
CA SER A 11 -32.93 55.41 -2.20
C SER A 11 -33.16 54.62 -3.52
N GLN A 12 -33.03 53.28 -3.50
CA GLN A 12 -33.60 52.33 -4.51
C GLN A 12 -32.97 52.35 -5.94
N ASP A 13 -32.66 51.26 -6.65
CA ASP A 13 -33.09 49.85 -6.56
C ASP A 13 -32.05 48.84 -7.14
N GLU A 14 -32.22 47.59 -6.72
CA GLU A 14 -32.01 46.32 -7.44
C GLU A 14 -31.04 46.22 -8.65
N THR A 15 -29.92 45.51 -8.48
CA THR A 15 -29.62 44.35 -9.36
C THR A 15 -28.75 43.31 -8.66
N TYR A 16 -29.37 42.21 -8.22
CA TYR A 16 -28.65 40.98 -7.87
C TYR A 16 -28.19 40.30 -9.17
N GLN A 17 -26.91 40.46 -9.56
CA GLN A 17 -26.27 39.50 -10.45
C GLN A 17 -25.21 38.71 -9.70
N ARG A 18 -25.50 37.41 -9.56
CA ARG A 18 -24.54 36.36 -9.22
C ARG A 18 -23.34 36.47 -10.17
N PHE A 19 -22.18 36.82 -9.62
CA PHE A 19 -20.93 36.33 -10.19
C PHE A 19 -20.93 34.81 -10.02
N LYS A 20 -21.08 34.08 -11.14
CA LYS A 20 -20.75 32.66 -11.18
C LYS A 20 -19.23 32.57 -11.03
N ASN A 21 -18.76 31.75 -10.10
CA ASN A 21 -17.38 31.28 -10.15
C ASN A 21 -17.25 30.35 -11.36
N GLU A 22 -16.55 30.77 -12.40
CA GLU A 22 -16.21 29.95 -13.58
C GLU A 22 -14.86 29.23 -13.42
N ASP A 23 -14.49 28.90 -12.17
CA ASP A 23 -13.26 28.18 -11.84
C ASP A 23 -13.58 26.78 -11.26
N ALA A 24 -13.82 25.79 -12.14
CA ALA A 24 -13.46 24.37 -11.97
C ALA A 24 -14.08 23.43 -13.05
N SER A 25 -13.61 23.46 -14.30
CA SER A 25 -13.92 22.39 -15.29
C SER A 25 -12.69 21.83 -16.03
N PHE A 26 -11.60 21.56 -15.32
CA PHE A 26 -10.44 20.79 -15.82
C PHE A 26 -10.78 19.34 -16.27
N TYR A 27 -12.04 18.92 -16.10
CA TYR A 27 -12.53 17.60 -16.48
C TYR A 27 -12.90 17.51 -17.96
N GLU A 28 -13.34 18.59 -18.59
CA GLU A 28 -13.82 18.62 -19.97
C GLU A 28 -12.67 18.63 -20.99
N TYR A 29 -12.05 17.46 -21.20
CA TYR A 29 -11.79 17.10 -22.59
C TYR A 29 -13.15 16.69 -23.15
N ALA A 30 -13.67 17.48 -24.09
CA ALA A 30 -14.94 17.20 -24.77
C ALA A 30 -15.01 15.74 -25.21
N ASP A 31 -16.18 15.11 -24.99
CA ASP A 31 -16.38 13.66 -25.01
C ASP A 31 -15.61 12.91 -26.10
N ALA A 32 -14.46 12.37 -25.71
CA ALA A 32 -13.84 11.29 -26.46
C ALA A 32 -14.81 10.10 -26.44
N VAL A 33 -15.31 9.73 -27.63
CA VAL A 33 -16.15 8.55 -27.85
C VAL A 33 -15.53 7.35 -27.10
N PRO A 34 -16.31 6.60 -26.29
CA PRO A 34 -15.78 5.49 -25.52
C PRO A 34 -14.96 4.53 -26.40
N LYS A 35 -13.75 4.21 -25.95
CA LYS A 35 -12.89 3.16 -26.51
C LYS A 35 -13.48 1.77 -26.27
N TYR A 36 -14.27 1.65 -25.21
CA TYR A 36 -15.09 0.49 -24.88
C TYR A 36 -16.40 0.96 -24.27
N PHE A 37 -17.50 0.29 -24.60
CA PHE A 37 -18.83 0.53 -24.02
C PHE A 37 -19.58 -0.79 -23.89
N ASN A 38 -20.19 -1.04 -22.74
CA ASN A 38 -21.03 -2.21 -22.48
C ASN A 38 -22.15 -1.83 -21.51
N ASP A 39 -23.39 -1.91 -21.96
CA ASP A 39 -24.63 -1.66 -21.20
C ASP A 39 -25.33 -2.94 -20.71
N GLN A 40 -24.69 -4.09 -20.93
CA GLN A 40 -25.17 -5.43 -20.58
C GLN A 40 -24.29 -6.10 -19.51
N ILE A 41 -23.71 -5.32 -18.59
CA ILE A 41 -22.84 -5.84 -17.52
C ILE A 41 -23.58 -6.69 -16.46
N GLY A 42 -24.90 -6.84 -16.61
CA GLY A 42 -25.77 -7.58 -15.71
C GLY A 42 -26.04 -6.87 -14.38
N LYS A 43 -26.75 -7.56 -13.48
CA LYS A 43 -26.92 -7.07 -12.10
C LYS A 43 -25.60 -7.25 -11.32
N LEU A 44 -25.34 -6.30 -10.42
CA LEU A 44 -24.21 -6.36 -9.50
C LEU A 44 -24.64 -6.96 -8.15
N SER A 45 -23.75 -7.77 -7.58
CA SER A 45 -23.83 -8.34 -6.23
C SER A 45 -22.40 -8.47 -5.71
N GLU A 46 -22.23 -8.75 -4.42
CA GLU A 46 -20.92 -9.13 -3.88
C GLU A 46 -20.30 -10.31 -4.66
N GLY A 47 -18.97 -10.26 -4.82
CA GLY A 47 -18.19 -11.24 -5.59
C GLY A 47 -18.15 -10.99 -7.10
N ILE A 48 -18.97 -10.07 -7.65
CA ILE A 48 -18.87 -9.70 -9.07
C ILE A 48 -17.63 -8.84 -9.30
N SER A 49 -16.79 -9.27 -10.23
CA SER A 49 -15.54 -8.63 -10.61
C SER A 49 -15.56 -8.25 -12.09
N PHE A 50 -14.98 -7.09 -12.40
CA PHE A 50 -14.69 -6.63 -13.76
C PHE A 50 -13.18 -6.49 -13.91
N THR A 51 -12.57 -7.32 -14.75
CA THR A 51 -11.16 -7.16 -15.14
C THR A 51 -11.15 -6.45 -16.49
N VAL A 52 -10.61 -5.22 -16.55
CA VAL A 52 -10.46 -4.41 -17.76
C VAL A 52 -9.00 -4.41 -18.15
N THR A 53 -8.69 -4.86 -19.37
CA THR A 53 -7.35 -4.86 -19.94
C THR A 53 -7.27 -3.94 -21.16
N GLY A 54 -6.07 -3.60 -21.59
CA GLY A 54 -5.82 -2.85 -22.83
C GLY A 54 -4.44 -2.22 -22.86
N ASN A 55 -4.16 -1.49 -23.94
CA ASN A 55 -2.85 -0.88 -24.18
C ASN A 55 -2.87 0.62 -23.89
N LEU A 56 -1.89 1.11 -23.13
CA LEU A 56 -1.66 2.53 -22.87
C LEU A 56 -0.96 3.17 -24.07
N SER A 57 -1.47 4.31 -24.55
CA SER A 57 -0.76 5.10 -25.56
C SER A 57 0.65 5.50 -25.09
N VAL A 58 1.61 5.55 -26.02
CA VAL A 58 2.97 6.08 -25.76
C VAL A 58 2.95 7.54 -25.28
N ASN A 59 1.87 8.27 -25.61
CA ASN A 59 1.62 9.64 -25.16
C ASN A 59 0.40 9.71 -24.21
N CYS A 60 0.10 8.64 -23.47
CA CYS A 60 -1.07 8.59 -22.58
C CYS A 60 -0.97 9.63 -21.47
N GLU A 61 -1.83 10.65 -21.53
CA GLU A 61 -2.00 11.67 -20.49
C GLU A 61 -2.97 11.13 -19.43
N ARG A 62 -4.14 10.65 -19.87
CA ARG A 62 -5.15 10.07 -18.98
C ARG A 62 -6.13 9.14 -19.71
N PHE A 63 -6.72 8.23 -18.94
CA PHE A 63 -7.90 7.47 -19.36
C PHE A 63 -8.86 7.31 -18.18
N SER A 64 -10.09 6.85 -18.43
CA SER A 64 -11.04 6.57 -17.37
C SER A 64 -11.85 5.31 -17.59
N ILE A 65 -12.06 4.53 -16.53
CA ILE A 65 -13.04 3.44 -16.46
C ILE A 65 -14.20 3.93 -15.59
N ASN A 66 -15.42 3.92 -16.13
CA ASN A 66 -16.61 4.41 -15.44
C ASN A 66 -17.64 3.27 -15.25
N LEU A 67 -18.12 3.11 -14.02
CA LEU A 67 -19.32 2.33 -13.70
C LEU A 67 -20.51 3.29 -13.60
N VAL A 68 -21.46 3.17 -14.52
CA VAL A 68 -22.49 4.19 -14.79
C VAL A 68 -23.91 3.62 -14.67
N TYR A 69 -24.82 4.43 -14.15
CA TYR A 69 -26.26 4.16 -14.11
C TYR A 69 -26.89 4.35 -15.49
N ASN A 70 -27.96 3.62 -15.78
CA ASN A 70 -28.79 3.87 -16.97
C ASN A 70 -29.94 4.82 -16.60
N ASN A 71 -29.60 6.07 -16.28
CA ASN A 71 -30.53 7.17 -16.00
C ASN A 71 -30.15 8.42 -16.81
N ASP A 72 -31.05 9.41 -16.84
CA ASP A 72 -30.92 10.59 -17.70
C ASP A 72 -29.63 11.39 -17.46
N SER A 73 -29.19 11.51 -16.20
CA SER A 73 -27.95 12.19 -15.79
C SER A 73 -26.67 11.37 -15.97
N ARG A 74 -26.79 10.10 -16.39
CA ARG A 74 -25.69 9.12 -16.48
C ARG A 74 -24.80 9.15 -15.24
N ASP A 75 -25.40 8.94 -14.07
CA ASP A 75 -24.69 9.02 -12.80
C ASP A 75 -23.56 7.99 -12.75
N VAL A 76 -22.36 8.43 -12.34
CA VAL A 76 -21.16 7.59 -12.32
C VAL A 76 -20.94 7.14 -10.89
N ALA A 77 -21.27 5.89 -10.58
CA ALA A 77 -21.11 5.31 -9.25
C ALA A 77 -19.63 5.22 -8.84
N LEU A 78 -18.78 4.81 -9.79
CA LEU A 78 -17.33 4.80 -9.65
C LEU A 78 -16.68 5.28 -10.96
N HIS A 79 -15.93 6.37 -10.87
CA HIS A 79 -15.00 6.85 -11.87
C HIS A 79 -13.59 6.47 -11.42
N ILE A 80 -12.84 5.74 -12.23
CA ILE A 80 -11.40 5.48 -12.02
C ILE A 80 -10.65 6.23 -13.12
N ASN A 81 -9.85 7.24 -12.76
CA ASN A 81 -9.10 8.04 -13.74
C ASN A 81 -7.60 8.11 -13.40
N PRO A 82 -6.78 7.22 -13.99
CA PRO A 82 -5.34 7.35 -14.00
C PRO A 82 -4.90 8.60 -14.76
N ARG A 83 -4.00 9.39 -14.16
CA ARG A 83 -3.36 10.56 -14.74
C ARG A 83 -1.84 10.33 -14.71
N LEU A 84 -1.29 9.92 -15.85
CA LEU A 84 0.07 9.36 -15.92
C LEU A 84 1.18 10.41 -15.66
N PRO A 85 1.12 11.66 -16.15
CA PRO A 85 2.16 12.66 -15.86
C PRO A 85 2.30 12.96 -14.37
N GLN A 86 1.23 12.81 -13.60
CA GLN A 86 1.21 13.04 -12.16
C GLN A 86 1.32 11.76 -11.32
N ASN A 87 1.40 10.58 -11.96
CA ASN A 87 1.54 9.27 -11.31
C ASN A 87 0.49 8.97 -10.21
N TYR A 88 -0.78 9.37 -10.40
CA TYR A 88 -1.87 9.02 -9.49
C TYR A 88 -3.13 8.55 -10.21
N ILE A 89 -4.04 7.92 -9.46
CA ILE A 89 -5.34 7.45 -9.94
C ILE A 89 -6.44 8.06 -9.07
N VAL A 90 -7.26 8.90 -9.68
CA VAL A 90 -8.47 9.46 -9.07
C VAL A 90 -9.52 8.37 -8.96
N ARG A 91 -10.21 8.33 -7.81
CA ARG A 91 -11.54 7.73 -7.68
C ARG A 91 -12.55 8.79 -7.30
N ASN A 92 -13.72 8.78 -7.94
CA ASN A 92 -14.82 9.70 -7.59
C ASN A 92 -16.19 9.14 -8.02
N THR A 93 -17.25 9.85 -7.65
CA THR A 93 -18.65 9.60 -8.02
C THR A 93 -19.24 10.88 -8.60
N LYS A 94 -20.06 10.77 -9.65
CA LYS A 94 -20.80 11.89 -10.27
C LYS A 94 -22.30 11.65 -10.13
N VAL A 95 -23.05 12.61 -9.60
CA VAL A 95 -24.51 12.54 -9.46
C VAL A 95 -25.12 13.83 -10.00
N GLN A 96 -26.10 13.72 -10.90
CA GLN A 96 -26.75 14.88 -11.53
C GLN A 96 -25.74 15.87 -12.11
N ASP A 97 -24.76 15.34 -12.85
CA ASP A 97 -23.60 16.05 -13.43
C ASP A 97 -22.65 16.76 -12.44
N ILE A 98 -22.86 16.61 -11.13
CA ILE A 98 -21.99 17.15 -10.09
C ILE A 98 -21.02 16.07 -9.60
N TRP A 99 -19.72 16.35 -9.68
CA TRP A 99 -18.67 15.51 -9.10
C TRP A 99 -18.59 15.67 -7.57
N GLY A 100 -18.39 14.56 -6.86
CA GLY A 100 -18.08 14.55 -5.43
C GLY A 100 -16.60 14.88 -5.14
N ASN A 101 -16.17 14.63 -3.90
CA ASN A 101 -14.77 14.82 -3.49
C ASN A 101 -13.86 13.72 -4.09
N GLU A 102 -12.80 14.09 -4.79
CA GLU A 102 -11.81 13.14 -5.34
C GLU A 102 -11.06 12.36 -4.24
N GLU A 103 -10.80 11.08 -4.49
CA GLU A 103 -9.84 10.28 -3.74
C GLU A 103 -8.61 9.98 -4.61
N VAL A 104 -7.47 10.63 -4.27
CA VAL A 104 -6.24 10.58 -5.08
C VAL A 104 -5.11 9.76 -4.46
N SER A 105 -5.19 9.44 -3.17
CA SER A 105 -4.13 8.75 -2.41
C SER A 105 -4.21 7.22 -2.55
N SER A 106 -3.06 6.59 -2.78
CA SER A 106 -2.79 5.18 -2.53
C SER A 106 -1.37 5.05 -1.97
N ALA A 107 -1.10 3.96 -1.26
CA ALA A 107 0.24 3.63 -0.73
C ALA A 107 1.08 2.77 -1.69
N LEU A 108 0.51 2.36 -2.84
CA LEU A 108 1.24 1.61 -3.86
C LEU A 108 2.09 2.54 -4.75
N PRO A 109 3.18 2.03 -5.35
CA PRO A 109 3.80 2.71 -6.49
C PRO A 109 2.79 2.86 -7.64
N PHE A 110 3.06 3.77 -8.57
CA PHE A 110 2.28 3.88 -9.79
C PHE A 110 2.67 2.74 -10.74
N LEU A 111 1.73 1.83 -11.01
CA LEU A 111 1.98 0.56 -11.72
C LEU A 111 1.66 0.62 -13.23
N LEU A 112 1.40 1.81 -13.78
CA LEU A 112 0.99 2.01 -15.17
C LEU A 112 2.10 2.73 -15.95
N SER A 113 2.44 2.21 -17.13
CA SER A 113 3.55 2.69 -17.96
C SER A 113 3.09 3.00 -19.37
N ARG A 114 3.50 4.13 -19.93
CA ARG A 114 3.17 4.52 -21.32
C ARG A 114 3.71 3.49 -22.31
N GLY A 115 2.87 3.05 -23.24
CA GLY A 115 3.22 2.02 -24.24
C GLY A 115 3.06 0.57 -23.79
N GLU A 116 2.79 0.32 -22.51
CA GLU A 116 2.60 -1.03 -21.95
C GLU A 116 1.12 -1.43 -21.89
N GLU A 117 0.86 -2.72 -21.69
CA GLU A 117 -0.46 -3.23 -21.34
C GLU A 117 -0.81 -2.88 -19.87
N PHE A 118 -2.10 -2.66 -19.59
CA PHE A 118 -2.64 -2.55 -18.24
C PHE A 118 -3.69 -3.62 -17.98
N SER A 119 -3.84 -3.98 -16.70
CA SER A 119 -4.98 -4.73 -16.17
C SER A 119 -5.49 -4.03 -14.91
N ILE A 120 -6.76 -3.63 -14.90
CA ILE A 120 -7.43 -3.03 -13.75
C ILE A 120 -8.62 -3.91 -13.39
N GLN A 121 -8.58 -4.50 -12.19
CA GLN A 121 -9.69 -5.29 -11.65
C GLN A 121 -10.52 -4.45 -10.68
N VAL A 122 -11.84 -4.49 -10.83
CA VAL A 122 -12.80 -3.88 -9.92
C VAL A 122 -13.71 -4.97 -9.37
N LEU A 123 -13.48 -5.38 -8.11
CA LEU A 123 -14.37 -6.26 -7.36
C LEU A 123 -15.45 -5.44 -6.65
N VAL A 124 -16.70 -5.87 -6.75
CA VAL A 124 -17.82 -5.38 -5.95
C VAL A 124 -17.93 -6.21 -4.67
N THR A 125 -17.89 -5.54 -3.52
CA THR A 125 -18.25 -6.09 -2.19
C THR A 125 -19.49 -5.38 -1.68
N GLU A 126 -20.10 -5.83 -0.58
CA GLU A 126 -21.23 -5.09 0.02
C GLU A 126 -20.82 -3.71 0.58
N ALA A 127 -19.55 -3.53 0.98
CA ALA A 127 -19.07 -2.28 1.59
C ALA A 127 -18.45 -1.29 0.58
N CYS A 128 -17.73 -1.78 -0.42
CA CYS A 128 -16.92 -0.96 -1.32
C CYS A 128 -16.64 -1.64 -2.67
N TYR A 129 -16.11 -0.86 -3.61
CA TYR A 129 -15.36 -1.40 -4.74
C TYR A 129 -13.89 -1.60 -4.34
N MET A 130 -13.31 -2.76 -4.62
CA MET A 130 -11.88 -3.03 -4.44
C MET A 130 -11.19 -3.03 -5.80
N ILE A 131 -10.19 -2.15 -5.94
CA ILE A 131 -9.55 -1.81 -7.21
C ILE A 131 -8.11 -2.32 -7.18
N SER A 132 -7.75 -3.24 -8.09
CA SER A 132 -6.37 -3.67 -8.30
C SER A 132 -5.82 -3.07 -9.60
N VAL A 133 -4.51 -2.90 -9.66
CA VAL A 133 -3.78 -2.49 -10.86
C VAL A 133 -2.64 -3.48 -11.05
N ASN A 134 -2.55 -4.08 -12.24
CA ASN A 134 -1.53 -5.07 -12.62
C ASN A 134 -1.32 -6.17 -11.57
N GLY A 135 -2.44 -6.71 -11.06
CA GLY A 135 -2.47 -7.81 -10.08
C GLY A 135 -2.21 -7.41 -8.62
N GLN A 136 -2.03 -6.12 -8.32
CA GLN A 136 -1.77 -5.61 -6.96
C GLN A 136 -2.93 -4.74 -6.46
N HIS A 137 -3.39 -4.95 -5.22
CA HIS A 137 -4.48 -4.17 -4.62
C HIS A 137 -4.08 -2.69 -4.45
N PHE A 138 -4.71 -1.81 -5.22
CA PHE A 138 -4.40 -0.38 -5.26
C PHE A 138 -5.22 0.44 -4.25
N ALA A 139 -6.52 0.19 -4.16
CA ALA A 139 -7.40 0.92 -3.25
C ALA A 139 -8.74 0.21 -3.01
N ALA A 140 -9.39 0.53 -1.90
CA ALA A 140 -10.84 0.39 -1.74
C ALA A 140 -11.51 1.76 -1.97
N TYR A 141 -12.73 1.77 -2.51
CA TYR A 141 -13.57 2.95 -2.68
C TYR A 141 -14.98 2.66 -2.17
N THR A 142 -15.37 3.26 -1.05
CA THR A 142 -16.66 3.04 -0.39
C THR A 142 -17.82 3.45 -1.30
N HIS A 143 -18.89 2.66 -1.32
CA HIS A 143 -20.07 2.95 -2.13
C HIS A 143 -20.72 4.27 -1.69
N ARG A 144 -20.63 5.31 -2.54
CA ARG A 144 -21.28 6.61 -2.30
C ARG A 144 -22.72 6.68 -2.81
N ILE A 145 -23.05 5.84 -3.80
CA ILE A 145 -24.42 5.59 -4.30
C ILE A 145 -24.61 4.07 -4.49
N PRO A 146 -25.84 3.54 -4.50
CA PRO A 146 -26.09 2.10 -4.57
C PRO A 146 -25.41 1.41 -5.77
N TYR A 147 -24.49 0.48 -5.53
CA TYR A 147 -23.82 -0.27 -6.61
C TYR A 147 -24.82 -1.12 -7.43
N ARG A 148 -25.97 -1.48 -6.83
CA ARG A 148 -26.99 -2.36 -7.44
C ARG A 148 -27.70 -1.74 -8.66
N ASP A 149 -27.57 -0.43 -8.88
CA ASP A 149 -28.21 0.29 -9.98
C ASP A 149 -27.26 0.63 -11.15
N VAL A 150 -25.98 0.28 -11.03
CA VAL A 150 -25.02 0.32 -12.14
C VAL A 150 -25.45 -0.65 -13.24
N ARG A 151 -25.43 -0.19 -14.50
CA ARG A 151 -25.79 -0.99 -15.69
C ARG A 151 -24.76 -0.92 -16.81
N ILE A 152 -23.92 0.10 -16.81
CA ILE A 152 -23.01 0.42 -17.91
C ILE A 152 -21.57 0.43 -17.39
N LEU A 153 -20.66 -0.17 -18.15
CA LEU A 153 -19.22 0.05 -18.04
C LEU A 153 -18.72 0.70 -19.34
N GLU A 154 -18.09 1.86 -19.22
CA GLU A 154 -17.46 2.55 -20.35
C GLU A 154 -16.00 2.88 -20.04
N VAL A 155 -15.16 2.89 -21.08
CA VAL A 155 -13.75 3.29 -21.00
C VAL A 155 -13.47 4.40 -22.01
N LYS A 156 -12.87 5.50 -21.57
CA LYS A 156 -12.57 6.70 -22.38
C LYS A 156 -11.09 7.10 -22.25
N GLY A 157 -10.58 7.88 -23.19
CA GLY A 157 -9.22 8.45 -23.15
C GLY A 157 -8.16 7.66 -23.91
N ASP A 158 -6.91 7.78 -23.46
CA ASP A 158 -5.69 7.42 -24.23
C ASP A 158 -5.32 5.92 -24.17
N VAL A 159 -6.29 5.07 -24.47
CA VAL A 159 -6.15 3.60 -24.50
C VAL A 159 -6.66 2.99 -25.81
N SER A 160 -6.14 1.81 -26.14
CA SER A 160 -6.57 0.98 -27.28
C SER A 160 -6.68 -0.49 -26.87
N ASN A 161 -7.27 -1.33 -27.74
CA ASN A 161 -7.46 -2.77 -27.54
C ASN A 161 -8.09 -3.09 -26.18
N VAL A 162 -9.11 -2.31 -25.78
CA VAL A 162 -9.73 -2.44 -24.46
C VAL A 162 -10.67 -3.64 -24.45
N GLU A 163 -10.39 -4.58 -23.55
CA GLU A 163 -11.26 -5.73 -23.27
C GLU A 163 -11.81 -5.65 -21.86
N MET A 164 -12.97 -6.28 -21.62
CA MET A 164 -13.55 -6.39 -20.29
C MET A 164 -14.10 -7.80 -20.07
N LYS A 165 -13.65 -8.41 -18.97
CA LYS A 165 -14.04 -9.73 -18.50
C LYS A 165 -14.84 -9.58 -17.20
N ARG A 166 -16.11 -9.99 -17.22
CA ARG A 166 -16.95 -10.10 -16.01
C ARG A 166 -16.84 -11.50 -15.42
N THR A 167 -16.49 -11.60 -14.14
CA THR A 167 -16.41 -12.87 -13.41
C THR A 167 -17.15 -12.80 -12.08
N LEU A 168 -17.56 -13.97 -11.56
CA LEU A 168 -17.82 -14.15 -10.14
C LEU A 168 -16.51 -14.68 -9.54
N VAL A 169 -15.95 -13.99 -8.54
CA VAL A 169 -14.70 -14.40 -7.87
C VAL A 169 -14.96 -14.73 -6.41
N LEU A 170 -14.20 -15.70 -5.90
CA LEU A 170 -14.19 -16.08 -4.48
C LEU A 170 -12.95 -15.55 -3.74
N LYS A 171 -12.04 -14.89 -4.47
CA LYS A 171 -10.83 -14.27 -3.94
C LYS A 171 -10.38 -13.09 -4.81
N TYR A 172 -9.60 -12.19 -4.23
CA TYR A 172 -9.11 -10.99 -4.89
C TYR A 172 -7.80 -10.50 -4.23
N PRO A 173 -6.84 -9.94 -5.00
CA PRO A 173 -6.91 -9.70 -6.46
C PRO A 173 -6.60 -10.94 -7.30
N GLU A 174 -7.04 -10.94 -8.57
CA GLU A 174 -6.54 -11.86 -9.61
C GLU A 174 -5.06 -11.53 -9.84
N ARG A 175 -4.16 -12.46 -9.50
CA ARG A 175 -2.71 -12.27 -9.61
C ARG A 175 -2.24 -12.44 -11.05
N LEU A 176 -1.34 -11.54 -11.45
CA LEU A 176 -0.50 -11.67 -12.64
C LEU A 176 0.89 -12.19 -12.23
N PRO A 177 1.68 -12.81 -13.13
CA PRO A 177 2.99 -13.38 -12.79
C PRO A 177 3.95 -12.40 -12.07
N GLN A 178 3.94 -11.12 -12.46
CA GLN A 178 4.74 -10.05 -11.85
C GLN A 178 4.23 -9.55 -10.48
N SER A 179 3.12 -10.12 -9.99
CA SER A 179 2.46 -9.76 -8.73
C SER A 179 2.28 -10.92 -7.76
N GLU A 180 2.73 -12.12 -8.15
CA GLU A 180 2.73 -13.31 -7.30
C GLU A 180 3.71 -13.16 -6.12
N ALA A 181 3.47 -13.94 -5.06
CA ALA A 181 4.36 -13.98 -3.91
C ALA A 181 5.75 -14.54 -4.25
N ASN A 182 6.79 -13.88 -3.74
CA ASN A 182 8.17 -14.34 -3.85
C ASN A 182 8.38 -15.46 -2.83
N ASN A 183 9.05 -16.56 -3.21
CA ASN A 183 9.46 -17.54 -2.21
C ASN A 183 10.51 -16.90 -1.27
N ILE A 184 10.25 -16.88 0.03
CA ILE A 184 11.21 -16.40 1.02
C ILE A 184 12.39 -17.38 1.10
N GLU A 185 13.61 -16.85 1.06
CA GLU A 185 14.83 -17.65 1.16
C GLU A 185 15.02 -18.18 2.59
N LEU A 186 15.42 -19.44 2.72
CA LEU A 186 15.42 -20.20 3.96
C LEU A 186 16.85 -20.51 4.43
N HIS A 187 17.34 -19.73 5.39
CA HIS A 187 18.63 -19.90 6.05
C HIS A 187 18.46 -20.66 7.37
N ILE A 188 17.89 -21.87 7.27
CA ILE A 188 17.45 -22.67 8.42
C ILE A 188 18.33 -23.90 8.72
N ASP A 189 19.22 -24.28 7.79
CA ASP A 189 20.15 -25.39 7.94
C ASP A 189 21.54 -24.97 7.44
N ASP A 190 22.57 -25.36 8.20
CA ASP A 190 23.98 -25.08 7.92
C ASP A 190 24.94 -25.90 8.84
N GLY A 191 24.45 -26.98 9.47
CA GLY A 191 25.22 -27.84 10.38
C GLY A 191 25.77 -27.21 11.68
N ILE A 192 25.77 -25.87 11.77
CA ILE A 192 26.38 -25.08 12.85
C ILE A 192 25.26 -24.50 13.72
N ASN A 193 25.16 -24.99 14.96
CA ASN A 193 24.18 -24.52 15.94
C ASN A 193 24.62 -23.25 16.71
N GLU A 194 25.91 -22.92 16.64
CA GLU A 194 26.56 -21.90 17.48
C GLU A 194 27.44 -20.97 16.65
N ILE A 195 27.27 -19.65 16.80
CA ILE A 195 28.21 -18.66 16.26
C ILE A 195 29.26 -18.27 17.31
N ASP A 196 30.50 -18.02 16.89
CA ASP A 196 31.50 -17.47 17.80
C ASP A 196 31.17 -16.00 18.14
N ALA A 197 31.27 -15.65 19.42
CA ALA A 197 31.05 -14.29 19.92
C ALA A 197 32.10 -13.28 19.38
N SER A 198 33.21 -13.77 18.80
CA SER A 198 34.20 -12.96 18.09
C SER A 198 33.73 -12.48 16.71
N VAL A 199 32.69 -13.10 16.13
CA VAL A 199 32.08 -12.67 14.87
C VAL A 199 31.15 -11.49 15.15
N GLU A 200 31.75 -10.33 15.41
CA GLU A 200 31.09 -9.06 15.12
C GLU A 200 30.85 -9.00 13.60
N GLU A 201 29.69 -9.52 13.18
CA GLU A 201 28.95 -8.91 12.09
C GLU A 201 28.62 -7.47 12.48
N THR A 202 29.64 -6.62 12.37
CA THR A 202 29.45 -5.25 11.93
C THR A 202 28.48 -5.33 10.77
N VAL A 203 27.27 -4.79 10.96
CA VAL A 203 26.28 -4.69 9.90
C VAL A 203 26.93 -3.80 8.84
N LYS A 204 27.58 -4.43 7.86
CA LYS A 204 28.23 -3.76 6.74
C LYS A 204 27.13 -3.28 5.82
N ILE A 205 26.42 -2.24 6.26
CA ILE A 205 25.58 -1.42 5.39
C ILE A 205 26.56 -0.89 4.33
N PRO A 206 26.48 -1.37 3.07
CA PRO A 206 27.41 -0.94 2.04
C PRO A 206 27.26 0.58 1.89
N HIS A 207 28.38 1.28 1.71
CA HIS A 207 28.37 2.75 1.76
C HIS A 207 27.44 3.31 0.68
N GLU A 208 27.38 2.65 -0.47
CA GLU A 208 26.44 2.89 -1.57
C GLU A 208 24.96 2.87 -1.13
N TRP A 209 24.54 2.00 -0.20
CA TRP A 209 23.14 1.94 0.28
C TRP A 209 22.78 3.11 1.21
N CYS A 210 23.78 3.81 1.75
CA CYS A 210 23.59 5.04 2.52
C CYS A 210 23.46 6.29 1.64
N ILE A 211 23.82 6.22 0.36
CA ILE A 211 23.83 7.39 -0.53
C ILE A 211 22.39 7.81 -0.85
N ILE A 212 22.10 9.10 -0.69
CA ILE A 212 20.90 9.74 -1.25
C ILE A 212 21.29 10.27 -2.62
N SER A 213 21.03 9.48 -3.66
CA SER A 213 21.17 9.94 -5.04
C SER A 213 20.05 10.92 -5.37
N ALA A 214 20.41 12.18 -5.63
CA ALA A 214 19.51 13.15 -6.23
C ALA A 214 19.14 12.68 -7.66
N PRO A 215 17.94 12.98 -8.17
CA PRO A 215 17.62 12.72 -9.57
C PRO A 215 18.58 13.52 -10.46
N ASN A 216 19.26 12.84 -11.39
CA ASN A 216 20.15 13.50 -12.35
C ASN A 216 19.36 14.56 -13.14
N THR A 217 19.74 15.82 -12.99
CA THR A 217 19.49 16.86 -14.00
C THR A 217 20.30 16.50 -15.24
N GLN A 218 19.72 15.72 -16.15
CA GLN A 218 20.35 15.41 -17.43
C GLN A 218 20.30 16.65 -18.34
N SER A 219 21.42 17.35 -18.46
CA SER A 219 21.79 17.95 -19.74
C SER A 219 22.20 16.85 -20.71
N ASP A 220 21.86 17.00 -21.99
CA ASP A 220 22.04 15.97 -23.02
C ASP A 220 23.43 15.32 -23.07
N SER A 221 23.45 13.99 -23.00
CA SER A 221 24.09 13.09 -23.98
C SER A 221 24.21 11.67 -23.41
N SER A 222 23.67 10.68 -24.11
CA SER A 222 23.88 9.26 -23.79
C SER A 222 25.31 8.86 -24.15
N PRO A 223 25.97 7.99 -23.34
CA PRO A 223 25.93 6.58 -23.73
C PRO A 223 25.82 5.58 -22.56
N LYS A 224 25.13 4.47 -22.85
CA LYS A 224 25.29 3.11 -22.28
C LYS A 224 25.48 3.01 -20.75
N ARG A 225 24.36 2.97 -20.02
CA ARG A 225 24.33 2.43 -18.65
C ARG A 225 24.50 0.92 -18.66
N ASN A 226 25.64 0.43 -18.17
CA ASN A 226 25.71 -0.90 -17.56
C ASN A 226 25.07 -0.80 -16.17
N ASN A 227 23.75 -0.98 -16.09
CA ASN A 227 23.09 -1.11 -14.79
C ASN A 227 23.58 -2.40 -14.12
N SER A 228 24.28 -2.29 -13.00
CA SER A 228 24.41 -3.41 -12.07
C SER A 228 23.02 -3.75 -11.52
N SER A 229 22.67 -5.03 -11.54
CA SER A 229 21.31 -5.54 -11.23
C SER A 229 20.86 -5.36 -9.78
N ASN A 230 21.71 -4.83 -8.89
CA ASN A 230 21.59 -5.00 -7.45
C ASN A 230 20.98 -3.80 -6.68
N ASP A 231 20.63 -2.69 -7.34
CA ASP A 231 20.09 -1.49 -6.65
C ASP A 231 18.55 -1.37 -6.70
N LEU A 232 17.83 -2.25 -7.40
CA LEU A 232 16.37 -2.12 -7.51
C LEU A 232 15.64 -2.41 -6.17
N GLY A 233 16.17 -3.32 -5.36
CA GLY A 233 15.53 -3.76 -4.11
C GLY A 233 14.26 -4.58 -4.37
N LEU A 234 13.54 -4.93 -3.30
CA LEU A 234 12.27 -5.66 -3.40
C LEU A 234 11.11 -4.68 -3.62
N THR A 235 10.29 -4.96 -4.64
CA THR A 235 9.12 -4.16 -5.00
C THR A 235 8.08 -4.15 -3.87
N LEU A 236 7.49 -2.98 -3.61
CA LEU A 236 6.34 -2.84 -2.73
C LEU A 236 5.03 -2.76 -3.54
N PRO A 237 3.94 -3.36 -3.05
CA PRO A 237 3.84 -4.11 -1.80
C PRO A 237 4.48 -5.49 -1.96
N TYR A 238 5.25 -5.89 -0.96
CA TYR A 238 5.96 -7.17 -0.99
C TYR A 238 5.05 -8.26 -0.47
N TYR A 239 4.95 -9.35 -1.23
CA TYR A 239 4.38 -10.62 -0.78
C TYR A 239 5.50 -11.66 -0.79
N GLY A 240 5.69 -12.33 0.34
CA GLY A 240 6.65 -13.40 0.54
C GLY A 240 5.95 -14.68 1.00
N ALA A 241 6.04 -15.75 0.23
CA ALA A 241 5.51 -17.06 0.54
C ALA A 241 6.46 -17.82 1.49
N LEU A 242 5.89 -18.43 2.52
CA LEU A 242 6.55 -19.28 3.50
C LEU A 242 6.05 -20.73 3.35
N PRO A 243 6.95 -21.74 3.37
CA PRO A 243 6.53 -23.13 3.51
C PRO A 243 5.76 -23.40 4.81
N PRO A 244 4.94 -24.47 4.87
CA PRO A 244 4.32 -24.91 6.11
C PRO A 244 5.34 -25.11 7.25
N ASN A 245 4.93 -24.84 8.48
CA ASN A 245 5.79 -24.93 9.68
C ASN A 245 7.04 -24.03 9.62
N SER A 246 7.00 -22.90 8.91
CA SER A 246 8.10 -21.93 8.85
C SER A 246 8.32 -21.20 10.18
N LEU A 247 7.24 -20.70 10.80
CA LEU A 247 7.29 -19.85 12.00
C LEU A 247 7.19 -20.68 13.29
N VAL A 248 8.32 -21.28 13.70
CA VAL A 248 8.43 -22.13 14.90
C VAL A 248 9.51 -21.63 15.86
N ASP A 249 9.43 -22.06 17.13
CA ASP A 249 10.34 -21.66 18.22
C ASP A 249 11.82 -21.75 17.81
N GLY A 250 12.56 -20.65 17.97
CA GLY A 250 13.98 -20.57 17.63
C GLY A 250 14.29 -20.25 16.16
N ARG A 251 13.29 -19.87 15.36
CA ARG A 251 13.49 -19.21 14.05
C ARG A 251 13.10 -17.73 14.11
N CYS A 252 13.58 -16.95 13.15
CA CYS A 252 13.17 -15.56 12.97
C CYS A 252 12.99 -15.21 11.49
N LEU A 253 12.01 -14.35 11.22
CA LEU A 253 11.88 -13.66 9.95
C LEU A 253 12.72 -12.38 10.02
N LYS A 254 13.75 -12.27 9.20
CA LYS A 254 14.60 -11.07 9.10
C LYS A 254 14.19 -10.24 7.89
N ILE A 255 14.07 -8.94 8.08
CA ILE A 255 13.64 -7.96 7.08
C ILE A 255 14.66 -6.82 7.11
N GLU A 256 15.35 -6.63 5.98
CA GLU A 256 16.36 -5.59 5.80
C GLU A 256 15.83 -4.55 4.82
N GLY A 257 15.88 -3.29 5.24
CA GLY A 257 15.32 -2.19 4.47
C GLY A 257 15.69 -0.82 5.00
N ARG A 258 15.08 0.21 4.42
CA ARG A 258 15.27 1.62 4.75
C ARG A 258 13.93 2.31 4.90
N VAL A 259 13.75 3.10 5.95
CA VAL A 259 12.59 3.98 6.09
C VAL A 259 12.71 5.13 5.08
N ARG A 260 11.64 5.49 4.38
CA ARG A 260 11.64 6.64 3.44
C ARG A 260 11.93 7.96 4.18
N LEU A 261 12.22 9.03 3.43
CA LEU A 261 12.60 10.34 3.99
C LEU A 261 11.45 11.09 4.67
N LEU A 262 10.21 10.87 4.22
CA LEU A 262 9.00 11.49 4.77
C LEU A 262 7.97 10.40 5.10
N PRO A 263 8.24 9.51 6.06
CA PRO A 263 7.39 8.38 6.33
C PRO A 263 6.16 8.84 7.12
N HIS A 264 4.99 8.33 6.75
CA HIS A 264 3.78 8.36 7.57
C HIS A 264 3.64 7.03 8.33
N SER A 265 3.76 5.91 7.62
CA SER A 265 3.65 4.58 8.21
C SER A 265 4.11 3.49 7.24
N PHE A 266 4.61 2.39 7.79
CA PHE A 266 4.64 1.10 7.09
C PHE A 266 4.08 0.01 7.99
N TYR A 267 3.75 -1.14 7.43
CA TYR A 267 3.34 -2.29 8.22
C TYR A 267 3.83 -3.61 7.62
N ILE A 268 3.93 -4.61 8.48
CA ILE A 268 4.25 -6.00 8.19
C ILE A 268 3.09 -6.83 8.72
N ASN A 269 2.50 -7.66 7.87
CA ASN A 269 1.53 -8.68 8.25
C ASN A 269 2.18 -10.07 8.12
N LEU A 270 2.04 -10.87 9.16
CA LEU A 270 2.16 -12.32 9.12
C LEU A 270 0.74 -12.87 9.00
N GLN A 271 0.37 -13.33 7.82
CA GLN A 271 -1.02 -13.63 7.45
C GLN A 271 -1.18 -14.97 6.74
N GLN A 272 -2.42 -15.46 6.72
CA GLN A 272 -2.86 -16.63 5.97
C GLN A 272 -3.40 -16.18 4.60
N GLY A 273 -2.76 -16.65 3.54
CA GLY A 273 -3.04 -16.30 2.16
C GLY A 273 -2.48 -14.94 1.73
N GLN A 274 -2.24 -14.83 0.41
CA GLN A 274 -1.88 -13.57 -0.25
C GLN A 274 -3.09 -12.75 -0.72
N ASP A 275 -4.32 -13.21 -0.49
CA ASP A 275 -5.52 -12.50 -0.90
C ASP A 275 -5.87 -11.34 0.06
N ILE A 276 -6.56 -10.32 -0.44
CA ILE A 276 -7.04 -9.15 0.32
C ILE A 276 -8.55 -9.20 0.55
N TRP A 277 -9.29 -9.91 -0.30
CA TRP A 277 -10.69 -10.27 -0.08
C TRP A 277 -10.92 -11.74 -0.45
N PRO A 278 -11.62 -12.55 0.38
CA PRO A 278 -12.02 -12.25 1.77
C PRO A 278 -10.82 -11.82 2.63
N HIS A 279 -11.06 -10.98 3.64
CA HIS A 279 -9.95 -10.39 4.40
C HIS A 279 -9.14 -11.51 5.09
N PRO A 280 -7.81 -11.57 4.90
CA PRO A 280 -6.99 -12.65 5.41
C PRO A 280 -6.99 -12.67 6.94
N VAL A 281 -6.74 -13.85 7.53
CA VAL A 281 -6.40 -13.96 8.95
C VAL A 281 -4.99 -13.39 9.11
N ILE A 282 -4.81 -12.42 10.00
CA ILE A 282 -3.51 -11.82 10.29
C ILE A 282 -3.11 -12.26 11.70
N ALA A 283 -2.16 -13.19 11.81
CA ALA A 283 -1.67 -13.66 13.10
C ALA A 283 -0.85 -12.57 13.82
N PHE A 284 -0.14 -11.74 13.07
CA PHE A 284 0.59 -10.59 13.59
C PHE A 284 0.64 -9.43 12.59
N HIS A 285 0.05 -8.30 12.96
CA HIS A 285 0.17 -7.01 12.29
C HIS A 285 1.11 -6.14 13.11
N LEU A 286 2.20 -5.67 12.51
CA LEU A 286 3.16 -4.75 13.10
C LEU A 286 3.19 -3.46 12.27
N ASN A 287 2.82 -2.32 12.88
CA ASN A 287 2.66 -1.06 12.18
C ASN A 287 3.29 0.13 12.93
N PRO A 288 4.55 0.48 12.62
CA PRO A 288 5.14 1.75 13.02
C PRO A 288 4.46 2.93 12.31
N ARG A 289 3.93 3.86 13.12
CA ARG A 289 3.29 5.12 12.68
C ARG A 289 4.15 6.30 13.12
N PHE A 290 4.64 7.10 12.17
CA PHE A 290 5.57 8.20 12.44
C PHE A 290 4.79 9.48 12.73
N SER A 291 5.13 10.17 13.82
CA SER A 291 4.43 11.40 14.20
C SER A 291 4.85 12.58 13.31
N LYS A 292 3.88 13.39 12.89
CA LYS A 292 4.10 14.69 12.20
C LYS A 292 4.45 15.84 13.17
N ALA A 293 4.58 15.58 14.47
CA ALA A 293 4.68 16.63 15.48
C ALA A 293 5.88 17.56 15.26
N SER A 294 5.59 18.85 15.05
CA SER A 294 6.56 19.94 14.83
C SER A 294 7.46 20.25 16.04
N SER A 295 7.26 19.57 17.17
CA SER A 295 8.02 19.67 18.42
C SER A 295 8.63 18.35 18.88
N GLY A 296 8.42 17.25 18.14
CA GLY A 296 9.00 15.95 18.46
C GLY A 296 10.41 15.79 17.90
N ALA A 297 11.30 15.12 18.65
CA ALA A 297 12.58 14.67 18.09
C ALA A 297 12.33 13.74 16.89
N ILE A 298 13.00 14.02 15.77
CA ILE A 298 12.89 13.28 14.52
C ILE A 298 13.28 11.81 14.77
N GLY A 299 12.31 10.89 14.64
CA GLY A 299 12.53 9.46 14.82
C GLY A 299 11.58 8.74 15.77
N LYS A 300 10.70 9.44 16.51
CA LYS A 300 9.67 8.78 17.32
C LYS A 300 8.53 8.21 16.47
N ALA A 301 8.38 6.89 16.47
CA ALA A 301 7.22 6.19 15.91
C ALA A 301 6.41 5.49 17.00
N VAL A 302 5.07 5.57 16.90
CA VAL A 302 4.16 4.76 17.70
C VAL A 302 4.07 3.38 17.06
N VAL A 303 4.57 2.35 17.75
CA VAL A 303 4.52 0.97 17.25
C VAL A 303 3.20 0.35 17.69
N CYS A 304 2.33 0.10 16.72
CA CYS A 304 1.05 -0.58 16.94
C CYS A 304 1.21 -2.06 16.56
N ARG A 305 0.75 -2.97 17.43
CA ARG A 305 0.64 -4.40 17.13
C ARG A 305 -0.81 -4.86 17.24
N ASN A 306 -1.23 -5.76 16.36
CA ASN A 306 -2.55 -6.39 16.48
C ASN A 306 -2.61 -7.76 15.77
N ALA A 307 -3.77 -8.41 15.82
CA ALA A 307 -4.12 -9.58 15.01
C ALA A 307 -5.52 -9.36 14.41
N TRP A 308 -5.79 -9.97 13.25
CA TRP A 308 -7.13 -10.03 12.65
C TRP A 308 -7.61 -11.48 12.63
N LEU A 309 -8.72 -11.74 13.32
CA LEU A 309 -9.35 -13.06 13.39
C LEU A 309 -10.87 -12.89 13.55
N ASN A 310 -11.63 -13.89 13.13
CA ASN A 310 -13.10 -13.91 13.24
C ASN A 310 -13.80 -12.66 12.65
N GLY A 311 -13.22 -12.06 11.60
CA GLY A 311 -13.78 -10.90 10.90
C GLY A 311 -13.54 -9.55 11.58
N ALA A 312 -12.67 -9.46 12.59
CA ALA A 312 -12.34 -8.20 13.25
C ALA A 312 -10.87 -8.10 13.69
N TRP A 313 -10.42 -6.87 13.92
CA TRP A 313 -9.21 -6.59 14.68
C TRP A 313 -9.39 -6.97 16.15
N ALA A 314 -8.39 -7.63 16.74
CA ALA A 314 -8.31 -7.83 18.18
C ALA A 314 -7.97 -6.51 18.90
N GLN A 315 -7.77 -6.58 20.22
CA GLN A 315 -7.30 -5.42 21.00
C GLN A 315 -5.89 -5.00 20.53
N GLU A 316 -5.79 -3.77 20.04
CA GLU A 316 -4.54 -3.16 19.56
C GLU A 316 -3.60 -2.85 20.73
N GLU A 317 -2.34 -3.30 20.63
CA GLU A 317 -1.29 -3.00 21.58
C GLU A 317 -0.44 -1.85 21.03
N ARG A 318 -0.34 -0.76 21.79
CA ARG A 318 0.42 0.44 21.38
C ARG A 318 1.59 0.65 22.31
N SER A 319 2.72 1.08 21.74
CA SER A 319 3.88 1.48 22.54
C SER A 319 4.65 2.62 21.88
N GLU A 320 5.03 3.59 22.70
CA GLU A 320 5.83 4.75 22.31
C GLU A 320 7.29 4.50 22.70
N PHE A 321 8.06 3.96 21.75
CA PHE A 321 9.48 3.73 21.93
C PHE A 321 10.29 4.82 21.21
N ASP A 322 11.53 5.09 21.66
CA ASP A 322 12.52 5.70 20.77
C ASP A 322 12.93 4.64 19.74
N THR A 323 12.24 4.62 18.60
CA THR A 323 12.44 3.59 17.60
C THR A 323 13.73 3.83 16.82
N ASN A 324 14.49 2.75 16.61
CA ASN A 324 15.61 2.75 15.65
C ASN A 324 15.14 3.00 14.19
N PHE A 325 13.83 2.96 13.92
CA PHE A 325 13.22 3.47 12.69
C PHE A 325 13.31 4.99 12.62
N ARG A 326 14.29 5.50 11.87
CA ARG A 326 14.46 6.93 11.63
C ARG A 326 14.32 7.24 10.14
N PRO A 327 13.70 8.37 9.75
CA PRO A 327 13.53 8.73 8.34
C PRO A 327 14.85 8.67 7.57
N GLY A 328 14.85 8.01 6.41
CA GLY A 328 16.04 7.83 5.60
C GLY A 328 17.11 6.90 6.17
N ARG A 329 16.91 6.20 7.29
CA ARG A 329 17.87 5.25 7.85
C ARG A 329 17.53 3.79 7.52
N SER A 330 18.58 2.99 7.33
CA SER A 330 18.51 1.54 7.24
C SER A 330 18.09 0.91 8.57
N PHE A 331 17.42 -0.23 8.49
CA PHE A 331 17.06 -1.08 9.62
C PHE A 331 17.28 -2.55 9.25
N CYS A 332 17.65 -3.35 10.26
CA CYS A 332 17.50 -4.80 10.25
C CYS A 332 16.47 -5.15 11.33
N LEU A 333 15.28 -5.58 10.91
CA LEU A 333 14.21 -6.01 11.80
C LEU A 333 14.18 -7.54 11.81
N ALA A 334 14.09 -8.13 13.01
CA ALA A 334 13.89 -9.57 13.17
C ALA A 334 12.61 -9.82 13.98
N ILE A 335 11.71 -10.63 13.45
CA ILE A 335 10.53 -11.16 14.17
C ILE A 335 10.87 -12.60 14.55
N VAL A 336 11.24 -12.80 15.81
CA VAL A 336 11.60 -14.08 16.41
C VAL A 336 10.33 -14.80 16.85
N CYS A 337 10.20 -16.07 16.47
CA CYS A 337 9.15 -16.94 16.96
C CYS A 337 9.64 -17.61 18.25
N THR A 338 8.88 -17.45 19.34
CA THR A 338 9.11 -18.14 20.61
C THR A 338 8.01 -19.18 20.85
N LYS A 339 7.98 -19.79 22.03
CA LYS A 339 6.89 -20.70 22.44
C LYS A 339 5.54 -19.99 22.67
N THR A 340 5.50 -18.68 22.90
CA THR A 340 4.29 -17.98 23.37
C THR A 340 4.02 -16.62 22.72
N SER A 341 5.00 -16.04 22.02
CA SER A 341 4.91 -14.72 21.40
C SER A 341 5.81 -14.58 20.16
N PHE A 342 5.44 -13.64 19.30
CA PHE A 342 6.39 -13.01 18.38
C PHE A 342 7.18 -11.96 19.15
N GLU A 343 8.50 -12.03 19.12
CA GLU A 343 9.37 -10.97 19.64
C GLU A 343 9.99 -10.19 18.49
N VAL A 344 9.99 -8.86 18.58
CA VAL A 344 10.50 -7.97 17.54
C VAL A 344 11.77 -7.27 18.02
N TYR A 345 12.82 -7.39 17.22
CA TYR A 345 14.11 -6.75 17.41
C TYR A 345 14.36 -5.79 16.25
N VAL A 346 14.99 -4.65 16.51
CA VAL A 346 15.41 -3.69 15.48
C VAL A 346 16.87 -3.31 15.73
N ASN A 347 17.73 -3.62 14.76
CA ASN A 347 19.19 -3.52 14.85
C ASN A 347 19.75 -4.31 16.06
N ARG A 348 19.34 -5.58 16.18
CA ARG A 348 19.62 -6.53 17.29
C ARG A 348 19.12 -6.11 18.68
N GLN A 349 18.56 -4.91 18.86
CA GLN A 349 17.95 -4.46 20.12
C GLN A 349 16.49 -4.94 20.22
N PHE A 350 16.11 -5.55 21.35
CA PHE A 350 14.71 -5.90 21.63
C PHE A 350 13.84 -4.64 21.66
N MET A 351 12.74 -4.65 20.91
CA MET A 351 11.78 -3.55 20.83
C MET A 351 10.48 -3.89 21.57
N THR A 352 9.88 -5.05 21.31
CA THR A 352 8.57 -5.45 21.86
C THR A 352 8.27 -6.91 21.61
N ASP A 353 7.39 -7.52 22.40
CA ASP A 353 6.73 -8.78 22.07
C ASP A 353 5.26 -8.57 21.65
N PHE A 354 4.64 -9.64 21.17
CA PHE A 354 3.20 -9.78 20.95
C PHE A 354 2.80 -11.25 21.15
N LYS A 355 2.04 -11.53 22.21
CA LYS A 355 1.58 -12.89 22.54
C LYS A 355 0.66 -13.44 21.45
N TYR A 356 0.78 -14.73 21.14
CA TYR A 356 0.01 -15.37 20.08
C TYR A 356 -1.50 -15.27 20.34
N LYS A 357 -2.21 -14.49 19.52
CA LYS A 357 -3.69 -14.44 19.46
C LYS A 357 -4.27 -15.40 18.40
N VAL A 358 -3.40 -15.86 17.50
CA VAL A 358 -3.63 -16.86 16.44
C VAL A 358 -2.38 -17.75 16.42
N SER A 359 -2.51 -19.05 16.12
CA SER A 359 -1.33 -19.94 15.98
C SER A 359 -0.40 -19.43 14.87
N PRO A 360 0.93 -19.35 15.07
CA PRO A 360 1.87 -18.99 14.02
C PRO A 360 1.88 -20.00 12.85
N GLU A 361 1.37 -21.21 13.05
CA GLU A 361 1.28 -22.27 12.03
C GLU A 361 0.36 -21.93 10.85
N VAL A 362 -0.59 -21.00 11.02
CA VAL A 362 -1.49 -20.58 9.93
C VAL A 362 -0.85 -19.58 8.96
N VAL A 363 0.34 -19.09 9.28
CA VAL A 363 1.04 -18.08 8.46
C VAL A 363 1.79 -18.76 7.33
N ASP A 364 1.33 -18.51 6.11
CA ASP A 364 2.00 -18.88 4.85
C ASP A 364 2.50 -17.65 4.08
N THR A 365 2.11 -16.43 4.49
CA THR A 365 2.37 -15.21 3.73
C THR A 365 2.86 -14.07 4.63
N VAL A 366 4.02 -13.50 4.26
CA VAL A 366 4.52 -12.21 4.76
C VAL A 366 4.10 -11.12 3.78
N TYR A 367 3.35 -10.13 4.24
CA TYR A 367 2.93 -8.99 3.42
C TYR A 367 3.44 -7.68 4.02
N ILE A 368 4.15 -6.87 3.22
CA ILE A 368 4.81 -5.63 3.67
C ILE A 368 4.43 -4.48 2.75
N GLN A 369 3.98 -3.37 3.33
CA GLN A 369 3.56 -2.18 2.58
C GLN A 369 3.80 -0.86 3.35
N GLY A 370 3.98 0.23 2.60
CA GLY A 370 4.07 1.60 3.13
C GLY A 370 5.45 2.22 2.93
N ASP A 371 5.85 3.09 3.85
CA ASP A 371 6.95 4.03 3.66
C ASP A 371 8.36 3.46 3.89
N VAL A 372 8.69 2.37 3.19
CA VAL A 372 10.01 1.74 3.19
C VAL A 372 10.56 1.52 1.77
N LYS A 373 11.86 1.20 1.65
CA LYS A 373 12.48 0.43 0.56
C LYS A 373 12.99 -0.86 1.20
N LEU A 374 12.74 -2.02 0.60
CA LEU A 374 13.21 -3.31 1.08
C LEU A 374 14.41 -3.77 0.24
N TRP A 375 15.32 -4.51 0.86
CA TRP A 375 16.45 -5.17 0.20
C TRP A 375 16.39 -6.68 0.35
N ASN A 376 16.04 -7.17 1.54
CA ASN A 376 16.02 -8.60 1.82
C ASN A 376 14.90 -9.00 2.79
N VAL A 377 14.36 -10.21 2.61
CA VAL A 377 13.39 -10.86 3.50
C VAL A 377 13.74 -12.34 3.54
N THR A 378 14.27 -12.81 4.67
CA THR A 378 14.78 -14.18 4.88
C THR A 378 14.13 -14.83 6.09
N LEU A 379 13.95 -16.15 6.05
CA LEU A 379 13.65 -16.95 7.24
C LEU A 379 14.95 -17.57 7.75
N GLU A 380 15.39 -17.19 8.94
CA GLU A 380 16.67 -17.57 9.52
C GLU A 380 16.49 -18.40 10.81
N LYS A 381 17.51 -19.18 11.15
CA LYS A 381 17.62 -19.82 12.46
C LYS A 381 18.19 -18.83 13.48
N ASN A 382 17.51 -18.63 14.61
CA ASN A 382 18.02 -17.80 15.70
C ASN A 382 19.09 -18.61 16.48
N GLN A 383 20.32 -18.59 15.99
CA GLN A 383 21.45 -19.40 16.48
C GLN A 383 21.80 -19.11 17.95
N MET A 384 22.45 -20.08 18.59
CA MET A 384 23.08 -19.89 19.91
C MET A 384 24.42 -19.14 19.75
N ILE A 385 24.86 -18.44 20.78
CA ILE A 385 26.18 -17.83 20.84
C ILE A 385 27.12 -18.80 21.57
N LYS A 386 28.18 -19.25 20.90
CA LYS A 386 29.14 -20.22 21.44
C LYS A 386 29.69 -19.78 22.80
N GLY A 387 29.67 -20.70 23.76
CA GLY A 387 30.13 -20.43 25.13
C GLY A 387 29.19 -19.55 25.96
N LYS A 388 28.01 -19.16 25.45
CA LYS A 388 26.94 -18.49 26.20
C LYS A 388 25.67 -19.32 26.10
N ASN A 389 24.92 -19.47 27.19
CA ASN A 389 23.59 -20.08 27.13
C ASN A 389 22.55 -19.06 26.62
N MET A 390 22.83 -18.45 25.46
CA MET A 390 22.09 -17.32 24.91
C MET A 390 21.97 -17.39 23.38
N ARG A 391 20.88 -16.84 22.84
CA ARG A 391 20.66 -16.72 21.38
C ARG A 391 21.08 -15.35 20.84
N VAL A 392 21.27 -15.26 19.52
CA VAL A 392 21.56 -13.99 18.80
C VAL A 392 20.50 -12.93 19.08
N TYR A 393 19.24 -13.32 19.02
CA TYR A 393 18.11 -12.52 19.46
C TYR A 393 17.55 -13.16 20.74
N GLN A 394 17.73 -12.47 21.87
CA GLN A 394 17.21 -12.88 23.17
C GLN A 394 16.72 -11.67 23.95
N ASN A 395 15.55 -11.83 24.57
CA ASN A 395 14.86 -10.76 25.25
C ASN A 395 15.51 -10.50 26.62
N PRO A 396 16.03 -9.27 26.86
CA PRO A 396 16.79 -8.95 28.06
C PRO A 396 15.92 -8.87 29.33
N TRP A 397 14.59 -8.99 29.22
CA TRP A 397 13.69 -8.99 30.38
C TRP A 397 13.50 -10.38 30.99
N PHE A 398 13.84 -11.45 30.27
CA PHE A 398 13.84 -12.83 30.79
C PHE A 398 15.22 -13.22 31.35
N PHE A 399 15.75 -12.43 32.29
CA PHE A 399 16.79 -12.87 33.22
C PHE A 399 16.13 -13.41 34.49
N SER A 400 15.68 -14.67 34.45
CA SER A 400 15.19 -15.39 35.62
C SER A 400 15.17 -16.91 35.41
N GLU A 401 16.32 -17.55 35.56
CA GLU A 401 16.62 -18.55 36.60
C GLU A 401 18.07 -19.06 36.47
#